data_AF-A0A9X3R2P0-F1
#
_entry.id   AF-A0A9X3R2P0-F1
#
_cell.length_a   1.000
_cell.length_b   1.000
_cell.length_c   1.000
_cell.angle_alpha   90.00
_cell.angle_beta   90.00
_cell.angle_gamma   90.00
#
_symmetry.space_group_name_H-M   'P 1'
#
loop_
_entity.id
_entity.type
_entity.pdbx_description
1 polymer ?
#
loop_
_entity_poly.entity_id
_entity_poly.type
_entity_poly.pdbx_seq_one_letter_code
_entity_poly.pdbx_strand_id
1 'polypeptide(L)'
;MKELTAVDPEGRFHPDFVWVKAPEEVRPGYIYDEANFIAPEVNAVLKTRFSPREYIQRFTLEEQIAIRQAQFSDMEVGLVYDDFNRAPFIDLNDPEAAAGLDLYIAKGLLNPSRRDALLQAEPTSVLAPGYLPEEAPQS
;
A
#
# COMPACT_ATOMS: atom_id res chain seq x y z
N MET A 1 -33.66 -5.25 -16.21
CA MET A 1 -33.90 -3.87 -15.74
C MET A 1 -33.69 -3.85 -14.24
N LYS A 2 -32.76 -3.04 -13.72
CA LYS A 2 -32.62 -2.80 -12.28
C LYS A 2 -33.31 -1.45 -12.01
N GLU A 3 -34.37 -1.45 -11.22
CA GLU A 3 -35.03 -0.22 -10.78
C GLU A 3 -34.33 0.26 -9.50
N LEU A 4 -33.74 1.45 -9.53
CA LEU A 4 -33.16 2.10 -8.35
C LEU A 4 -34.17 3.16 -7.89
N THR A 5 -34.86 2.93 -6.76
CA THR A 5 -35.89 3.84 -6.27
C THR A 5 -35.38 4.63 -5.06
N ALA A 6 -35.39 5.96 -5.16
CA ALA A 6 -35.00 6.88 -4.08
C ALA A 6 -36.12 7.13 -3.05
N VAL A 7 -37.30 6.52 -3.26
CA VAL A 7 -38.52 6.64 -2.46
C VAL A 7 -39.05 5.24 -2.12
N ASP A 8 -39.81 5.14 -1.02
CA ASP A 8 -40.42 3.89 -0.57
C ASP A 8 -41.37 3.33 -1.65
N PRO A 9 -41.08 2.14 -2.22
CA PRO A 9 -42.01 1.49 -3.13
C PRO A 9 -43.09 0.78 -2.31
N GLU A 10 -44.06 1.56 -1.85
CA GLU A 10 -45.18 1.10 -1.02
C GLU A 10 -45.78 -0.22 -1.55
N GLY A 11 -45.91 -1.22 -0.68
CA GLY A 11 -46.54 -2.50 -0.99
C GLY A 11 -45.71 -3.47 -1.84
N ARG A 12 -44.45 -3.15 -2.18
CA ARG A 12 -43.57 -4.08 -2.93
C ARG A 12 -42.72 -5.01 -2.05
N PHE A 13 -42.51 -4.66 -0.78
CA PHE A 13 -41.73 -5.47 0.16
C PHE A 13 -42.64 -6.23 1.13
N HIS A 14 -42.13 -7.33 1.70
CA HIS A 14 -42.83 -8.06 2.75
C HIS A 14 -43.08 -7.11 3.95
N PRO A 15 -44.23 -7.19 4.64
CA PRO A 15 -44.55 -6.29 5.76
C PRO A 15 -43.56 -6.31 6.93
N ASP A 16 -42.68 -7.32 6.99
CA ASP A 16 -41.60 -7.41 7.98
C ASP A 16 -40.34 -6.59 7.61
N PHE A 17 -40.25 -6.09 6.37
CA PHE A 17 -39.16 -5.22 5.94
C PHE A 17 -39.56 -3.76 6.07
N VAL A 18 -38.74 -2.99 6.79
CA VAL A 18 -38.87 -1.54 6.88
C VAL A 18 -37.99 -0.91 5.80
N TRP A 19 -38.59 -0.13 4.91
CA TRP A 19 -37.82 0.66 3.95
C TRP A 19 -37.11 1.81 4.66
N VAL A 20 -35.81 1.96 4.43
CA VAL A 20 -34.99 3.04 4.98
C VAL A 20 -34.29 3.76 3.85
N LYS A 21 -34.50 5.08 3.77
CA LYS A 21 -33.80 5.93 2.79
C LYS A 21 -32.32 6.02 3.15
N ALA A 22 -31.45 5.59 2.24
CA ALA A 22 -30.01 5.83 2.37
C ALA A 22 -29.69 7.33 2.17
N PRO A 23 -28.90 7.97 3.07
CA PRO A 23 -28.30 9.27 2.83
C PRO A 23 -27.39 9.28 1.58
N GLU A 24 -27.19 10.45 0.97
CA GLU A 24 -26.35 10.60 -0.24
C GLU A 24 -24.88 10.21 -0.03
N GLU A 25 -24.42 10.25 1.22
CA GLU A 25 -23.05 9.88 1.62
C GLU A 25 -22.82 8.36 1.66
N VAL A 26 -23.91 7.57 1.73
CA VAL A 26 -23.86 6.12 1.79
C VAL A 26 -23.56 5.53 0.42
N ARG A 27 -22.48 4.75 0.34
CA ARG A 27 -22.07 4.06 -0.88
C ARG A 27 -22.32 2.55 -0.77
N PRO A 28 -22.41 1.82 -1.90
CA PRO A 28 -22.42 0.36 -1.87
C PRO A 28 -21.27 -0.20 -1.02
N GLY A 29 -21.58 -1.13 -0.11
CA GLY A 29 -20.62 -1.72 0.83
C GLY A 29 -20.73 -1.24 2.28
N TYR A 30 -21.56 -0.23 2.57
CA TYR A 30 -21.93 0.15 3.93
C TYR A 30 -22.86 -0.89 4.56
N ILE A 31 -22.73 -1.10 5.87
CA ILE A 31 -23.59 -2.00 6.65
C ILE A 31 -24.64 -1.17 7.38
N TYR A 32 -25.91 -1.59 7.32
CA TYR A 32 -26.98 -0.94 8.09
C TYR A 32 -27.19 -1.69 9.41
N ASP A 33 -26.95 -1.00 10.53
CA ASP A 33 -27.13 -1.51 11.90
C ASP A 33 -28.33 -0.82 12.58
N GLU A 34 -29.54 -1.11 12.06
CA GLU A 34 -30.88 -0.70 12.55
C GLU A 34 -31.15 0.81 12.72
N ALA A 35 -30.14 1.66 12.70
CA ALA A 35 -30.18 3.10 12.89
C ALA A 35 -29.05 3.81 12.12
N ASN A 36 -27.90 3.15 11.93
CA ASN A 36 -26.71 3.78 11.34
C ASN A 36 -26.24 3.04 10.09
N PHE A 37 -25.76 3.81 9.11
CA PHE A 37 -24.97 3.28 7.99
C PHE A 37 -23.49 3.35 8.36
N ILE A 38 -22.88 2.19 8.58
CA ILE A 38 -21.50 2.04 9.00
C ILE A 38 -20.64 1.87 7.74
N ALA A 39 -19.69 2.80 7.54
CA ALA A 39 -18.71 2.69 6.48
C ALA A 39 -17.84 1.44 6.71
N PRO A 40 -17.52 0.67 5.65
CA PRO A 40 -16.59 -0.44 5.80
C PRO A 40 -15.22 0.10 6.21
N GLU A 41 -14.56 -0.57 7.16
CA GLU A 41 -13.19 -0.24 7.52
C GLU A 41 -12.27 -0.46 6.32
N VAL A 42 -11.72 0.63 5.77
CA VAL A 42 -10.63 0.57 4.81
C VAL A 42 -9.32 0.27 5.54
N ASN A 43 -9.12 -1.00 5.88
CA ASN A 43 -7.82 -1.44 6.39
C ASN A 43 -6.79 -1.29 5.26
N ALA A 44 -5.94 -0.26 5.37
CA ALA A 44 -4.84 -0.04 4.43
C ALA A 44 -3.89 -1.25 4.51
N VAL A 45 -3.90 -2.10 3.49
CA VAL A 45 -2.96 -3.21 3.40
C VAL A 45 -1.58 -2.62 3.15
N LEU A 46 -0.64 -2.77 4.08
CA LEU A 46 0.71 -2.24 3.89
C LEU A 46 1.52 -3.17 2.98
N LYS A 47 2.18 -2.59 1.98
CA LYS A 47 3.18 -3.25 1.15
C LYS A 47 4.51 -3.25 1.91
N THR A 48 4.92 -4.43 2.34
CA THR A 48 6.23 -4.66 2.98
C THR A 48 7.19 -5.43 2.09
N ARG A 49 6.73 -6.00 0.97
CA ARG A 49 7.57 -6.76 0.03
C ARG A 49 7.71 -6.04 -1.29
N PHE A 50 8.95 -5.91 -1.73
CA PHE A 50 9.34 -5.18 -2.93
C PHE A 50 10.19 -6.09 -3.82
N SER A 51 10.08 -5.97 -5.13
CA SER A 51 11.15 -6.50 -6.00
C SER A 51 12.45 -5.70 -5.78
N PRO A 52 13.63 -6.27 -6.09
CA PRO A 52 14.89 -5.53 -6.00
C PRO A 52 14.86 -4.19 -6.74
N ARG A 53 14.24 -4.19 -7.94
CA ARG A 53 14.10 -2.98 -8.76
C ARG A 53 13.26 -1.91 -8.07
N GLU A 54 12.13 -2.27 -7.47
CA GLU A 54 11.28 -1.33 -6.74
C GLU A 54 11.98 -0.81 -5.47
N TYR A 55 12.71 -1.69 -4.77
CA TYR A 55 13.42 -1.30 -3.57
C TYR A 55 14.55 -0.30 -3.85
N ILE A 56 15.32 -0.51 -4.93
CA ILE A 56 16.39 0.41 -5.35
C ILE A 56 15.85 1.80 -5.67
N GLN A 57 14.62 1.93 -6.16
CA GLN A 57 14.01 3.24 -6.45
C GLN A 57 13.76 4.08 -5.19
N ARG A 58 13.81 3.47 -4.00
CA ARG A 58 13.71 4.18 -2.72
C ARG A 58 15.00 4.91 -2.33
N PHE A 59 16.11 4.56 -2.96
CA PHE A 59 17.42 5.20 -2.78
C PHE A 59 17.56 6.39 -3.71
N THR A 60 18.22 7.45 -3.25
CA THR A 60 18.57 8.56 -4.14
C THR A 60 19.65 8.13 -5.13
N LEU A 61 19.78 8.86 -6.24
CA LEU A 61 20.81 8.56 -7.24
C LEU A 61 22.23 8.66 -6.64
N GLU A 62 22.46 9.62 -5.75
CA GLU A 62 23.76 9.79 -5.07
C GLU A 62 24.11 8.59 -4.19
N GLU A 63 23.15 8.10 -3.41
CA GLU A 63 23.32 6.91 -2.56
C GLU A 63 23.61 5.67 -3.41
N GLN A 64 22.88 5.50 -4.51
CA GLN A 64 23.11 4.39 -5.44
C GLN A 64 24.52 4.45 -6.04
N ILE A 65 25.00 5.63 -6.44
CA ILE A 65 26.35 5.81 -6.97
C ILE A 65 27.39 5.51 -5.88
N ALA A 66 27.20 6.01 -4.66
CA ALA A 66 28.13 5.77 -3.55
C ALA A 66 28.25 4.28 -3.23
N ILE A 67 27.12 3.57 -3.10
CA ILE A 67 27.07 2.12 -2.87
C ILE A 67 27.70 1.36 -4.04
N ARG A 68 27.39 1.76 -5.29
CA ARG A 68 27.94 1.14 -6.50
C ARG A 68 29.44 1.34 -6.62
N GLN A 69 29.98 2.46 -6.19
CA GLN A 69 31.43 2.69 -6.19
C GLN A 69 32.11 1.90 -5.07
N ALA A 70 31.56 1.94 -3.86
CA ALA A 70 32.12 1.29 -2.69
C ALA A 70 32.22 -0.23 -2.84
N GLN A 71 31.30 -0.87 -3.56
CA GLN A 71 31.33 -2.33 -3.77
C GLN A 71 32.61 -2.84 -4.45
N PHE A 72 33.28 -2.01 -5.25
CA PHE A 72 34.50 -2.43 -5.96
C PHE A 72 35.72 -2.46 -5.05
N SER A 73 35.63 -1.85 -3.87
CA SER A 73 36.72 -1.70 -2.90
C SER A 73 36.44 -2.34 -1.54
N ASP A 74 35.17 -2.48 -1.16
CA ASP A 74 34.72 -3.09 0.09
C ASP A 74 33.88 -4.33 -0.19
N MET A 75 34.42 -5.48 0.18
CA MET A 75 33.79 -6.78 -0.07
C MET A 75 32.47 -6.93 0.69
N GLU A 76 32.35 -6.37 1.90
CA GLU A 76 31.12 -6.46 2.70
C GLU A 76 29.99 -5.69 2.02
N VAL A 77 30.31 -4.49 1.50
CA VAL A 77 29.38 -3.68 0.69
C VAL A 77 28.97 -4.44 -0.57
N GLY A 78 29.92 -5.10 -1.23
CA GLY A 78 29.64 -5.95 -2.40
C GLY A 78 28.70 -7.11 -2.10
N LEU A 79 28.90 -7.81 -1.00
CA LEU A 79 28.04 -8.93 -0.60
C LEU A 79 26.60 -8.47 -0.32
N VAL A 80 26.41 -7.36 0.40
CA VAL A 80 25.07 -6.81 0.65
C VAL A 80 24.43 -6.32 -0.65
N TYR A 81 25.19 -5.66 -1.53
CA TYR A 81 24.70 -5.22 -2.83
C TYR A 81 24.24 -6.42 -3.69
N ASP A 82 25.04 -7.47 -3.76
CA ASP A 82 24.72 -8.67 -4.53
C ASP A 82 23.53 -9.41 -3.92
N ASP A 83 23.43 -9.48 -2.59
CA ASP A 83 22.31 -10.15 -1.92
C ASP A 83 20.97 -9.46 -2.21
N PHE A 84 20.92 -8.13 -2.10
CA PHE A 84 19.72 -7.38 -2.48
C PHE A 84 19.32 -7.57 -3.95
N ASN A 85 20.29 -7.66 -4.87
CA ASN A 85 20.01 -7.87 -6.29
C ASN A 85 19.63 -9.32 -6.64
N ARG A 86 20.16 -10.29 -5.88
CA ARG A 86 19.87 -11.72 -6.01
C ARG A 86 18.50 -12.08 -5.45
N ALA A 87 18.06 -11.37 -4.41
CA ALA A 87 16.83 -11.69 -3.72
C ALA A 87 15.62 -11.65 -4.68
N PRO A 88 14.71 -12.65 -4.63
CA PRO A 88 13.48 -12.59 -5.43
C PRO A 88 12.56 -11.45 -5.00
N PHE A 89 12.62 -11.09 -3.72
CA PHE A 89 11.93 -9.95 -3.11
C PHE A 89 12.72 -9.51 -1.88
N ILE A 90 12.55 -8.25 -1.50
CA ILE A 90 13.09 -7.63 -0.29
C ILE A 90 11.90 -7.33 0.61
N ASP A 91 11.89 -7.92 1.81
CA ASP A 91 10.89 -7.65 2.85
C ASP A 91 11.43 -6.60 3.82
N LEU A 92 10.68 -5.54 4.07
CA LEU A 92 11.10 -4.47 4.99
C LEU A 92 11.17 -4.93 6.45
N ASN A 93 10.54 -6.05 6.79
CA ASN A 93 10.61 -6.63 8.13
C ASN A 93 11.75 -7.64 8.28
N ASP A 94 12.50 -7.92 7.20
CA ASP A 94 13.62 -8.84 7.25
C ASP A 94 14.79 -8.21 8.04
N PRO A 95 15.26 -8.85 9.14
CA PRO A 95 16.41 -8.36 9.87
C PRO A 95 17.67 -8.24 9.00
N GLU A 96 17.85 -9.08 7.97
CA GLU A 96 19.00 -9.00 7.07
C GLU A 96 18.94 -7.74 6.19
N ALA A 97 17.75 -7.34 5.76
CA ALA A 97 17.58 -6.09 5.03
C ALA A 97 17.94 -4.87 5.91
N ALA A 98 17.53 -4.89 7.18
CA ALA A 98 17.92 -3.86 8.14
C ALA A 98 19.43 -3.86 8.41
N ALA A 99 20.05 -5.04 8.56
CA ALA A 99 21.48 -5.18 8.78
C ALA A 99 22.31 -4.67 7.59
N GLY A 100 21.87 -4.93 6.36
CA GLY A 100 22.50 -4.41 5.15
C GLY A 100 22.47 -2.88 5.08
N LEU A 101 21.36 -2.26 5.48
CA LEU A 101 21.26 -0.79 5.60
C LEU A 101 22.16 -0.25 6.71
N ASP A 102 22.22 -0.94 7.85
CA ASP A 102 23.09 -0.58 8.98
C ASP A 102 24.57 -0.63 8.59
N LEU A 103 24.97 -1.59 7.75
CA LEU A 103 26.31 -1.64 7.16
C LEU A 103 26.56 -0.41 6.28
N TYR A 104 25.65 -0.07 5.37
CA TYR A 104 25.82 1.11 4.51
C TYR A 104 25.91 2.41 5.32
N ILE A 105 25.19 2.53 6.42
CA ILE A 105 25.29 3.67 7.35
C ILE A 105 26.65 3.66 8.06
N ALA A 106 27.08 2.53 8.59
CA ALA A 106 28.37 2.38 9.28
C ALA A 106 29.56 2.72 8.37
N LYS A 107 29.44 2.43 7.07
CA LYS A 107 30.44 2.75 6.04
C LYS A 107 30.32 4.17 5.50
N GLY A 108 29.35 4.96 5.97
CA GLY A 108 29.12 6.35 5.55
C GLY A 108 28.52 6.50 4.15
N LEU A 109 27.95 5.42 3.58
CA LEU A 109 27.31 5.41 2.26
C LEU A 109 25.86 5.90 2.32
N LEU A 110 25.24 5.81 3.50
CA LEU A 110 23.91 6.32 3.80
C LEU A 110 23.95 7.20 5.05
N ASN A 111 23.08 8.20 5.09
CA ASN A 111 22.82 8.95 6.32
C ASN A 111 22.01 8.06 7.30
N PRO A 112 22.30 8.09 8.62
CA PRO A 112 21.50 7.40 9.63
C PRO A 112 19.98 7.60 9.50
N SER A 113 19.51 8.79 9.11
CA SER A 113 18.08 9.09 8.95
C SER A 113 17.41 8.35 7.80
N ARG A 114 18.18 7.71 6.91
CA ARG A 114 17.64 6.99 5.73
C ARG A 114 17.11 5.61 6.07
N ARG A 115 17.58 5.00 7.17
CA ARG A 115 17.16 3.67 7.60
C ARG A 115 15.63 3.57 7.72
N ASP A 116 15.03 4.45 8.51
CA ASP A 116 13.59 4.40 8.78
C ASP A 116 12.78 4.70 7.52
N ALA A 117 13.25 5.61 6.68
CA ALA A 117 12.61 5.93 5.41
C ALA A 117 12.65 4.75 4.41
N LEU A 118 13.73 3.95 4.43
CA LEU A 118 13.87 2.78 3.56
C LEU A 118 13.10 1.56 4.07
N LEU A 119 12.85 1.47 5.39
CA LEU A 119 12.06 0.40 6.02
C LEU A 119 10.58 0.77 6.24
N GLN A 120 10.17 1.98 5.87
CA GLN A 120 8.78 2.40 5.98
C GLN A 120 7.89 1.64 4.99
N ALA A 121 6.86 0.95 5.49
CA ALA A 121 5.90 0.26 4.62
C ALA A 121 5.03 1.27 3.86
N GLU A 122 4.71 0.94 2.61
CA GLU A 122 3.87 1.80 1.76
C GLU A 122 2.41 1.34 1.84
N PRO A 123 1.42 2.26 1.87
CA PRO A 123 0.04 1.85 1.74
C PRO A 123 -0.16 1.22 0.35
N THR A 124 -0.56 -0.05 0.31
CA THR A 124 -1.09 -0.62 -0.93
C THR A 124 -2.38 0.13 -1.21
N SER A 125 -2.48 0.73 -2.39
CA SER A 125 -3.75 1.26 -2.89
C SER A 125 -4.69 0.07 -3.10
N VAL A 126 -5.38 -0.33 -2.04
CA VAL A 126 -6.54 -1.20 -2.15
C VAL A 126 -7.69 -0.30 -2.60
N LEU A 127 -7.91 -0.24 -3.91
CA LEU A 127 -9.25 0.06 -4.39
C LEU A 127 -10.15 -0.96 -3.70
N ALA A 128 -11.07 -0.48 -2.85
CA ALA A 128 -12.01 -1.35 -2.16
C ALA A 128 -12.60 -2.35 -3.17
N PRO A 129 -12.71 -3.65 -2.83
CA PRO A 129 -13.28 -4.63 -3.74
C PRO A 129 -14.72 -4.20 -4.08
N GLY A 130 -14.89 -3.62 -5.28
CA GLY A 130 -16.16 -3.04 -5.72
C GLY A 130 -16.11 -1.62 -6.30
N TYR A 131 -14.98 -0.91 -6.25
CA TYR A 131 -14.87 0.38 -6.94
C TYR A 131 -14.61 0.18 -8.44
N LEU A 132 -15.68 0.13 -9.25
CA LEU A 132 -15.57 0.46 -10.66
C LEU A 132 -15.22 1.96 -10.73
N PRO A 133 -14.11 2.37 -11.36
CA PRO A 133 -13.90 3.78 -11.62
C PRO A 133 -15.09 4.29 -12.43
N GLU A 134 -15.77 5.31 -11.91
CA GLU A 134 -16.78 6.05 -12.65
C GLU A 134 -16.10 6.49 -13.95
N GLU A 135 -16.59 5.98 -15.09
CA GLU A 135 -16.07 6.38 -16.39
C GLU A 135 -16.14 7.90 -16.45
N ALA A 136 -14.97 8.54 -16.61
CA ALA A 136 -14.88 9.98 -16.76
C ALA A 136 -15.86 10.42 -17.86
N PRO A 137 -16.59 11.54 -17.69
CA PRO A 137 -17.49 12.03 -18.73
C PRO A 137 -16.67 12.23 -20.00
N GLN A 138 -16.99 11.47 -21.04
CA GLN A 138 -16.47 11.73 -22.37
C GLN A 138 -17.01 13.11 -22.77
N SER A 139 -16.07 14.05 -22.91
CA SER A 139 -16.28 15.42 -23.39
C SER A 139 -16.94 15.48 -24.77
#